data_AF-A0A2G8JMD1-F1
#
_entry.id   AF-A0A2G8JMD1-F1
#
_cell.length_a   1.000
_cell.length_b   1.000
_cell.length_c   1.000
_cell.angle_alpha   90.00
_cell.angle_beta   90.00
_cell.angle_gamma   90.00
#
_symmetry.space_group_name_H-M   'P 1'
#
loop_
_entity.id
_entity.type
_entity.pdbx_description
1 polymer ?
#
loop_
_entity_poly.entity_id
_entity_poly.type
_entity_poly.pdbx_seq_one_letter_code
_entity_poly.pdbx_strand_id
1 'polypeptide(L)'
;MQVASGAVDLAIGGDQGGSIRIPAAWCGIVGLKPTFGLVPYTGAMSMDPSLDHLGPMAKTVHDCALLLEVLAGYDNGLDPRQPSILPCHEYSKEGPISIGAPSCSLLCHTMGFEDCLVSEGFSWPNSDTRVNYVVRKAIKTLGRAGAEVEEVSIPMLKYSK
;
A
#
# COMPACT_ATOMS: atom_id res chain seq x y z
N MET A 1 -18.88 3.21 -1.56
CA MET A 1 -17.67 4.06 -1.62
C MET A 1 -17.75 4.98 -2.84
N GLN A 2 -17.52 6.29 -2.68
CA GLN A 2 -17.79 7.31 -3.72
C GLN A 2 -16.91 7.15 -4.97
N VAL A 3 -15.63 6.78 -4.80
CA VAL A 3 -14.71 6.49 -5.93
C VAL A 3 -15.24 5.32 -6.77
N ALA A 4 -15.64 4.22 -6.12
CA ALA A 4 -16.13 3.03 -6.80
C ALA A 4 -17.43 3.30 -7.59
N SER A 5 -18.34 4.10 -7.04
CA SER A 5 -19.56 4.51 -7.75
C SER A 5 -19.31 5.55 -8.86
N GLY A 6 -18.10 6.12 -8.95
CA GLY A 6 -17.78 7.22 -9.87
C GLY A 6 -18.38 8.56 -9.48
N ALA A 7 -18.75 8.75 -8.21
CA ALA A 7 -19.25 10.03 -7.70
C ALA A 7 -18.12 11.05 -7.49
N VAL A 8 -16.89 10.56 -7.29
CA VAL A 8 -15.65 11.34 -7.25
C VAL A 8 -14.54 10.55 -7.96
N ASP A 9 -13.56 11.24 -8.52
CA ASP A 9 -12.41 10.61 -9.19
C ASP A 9 -11.36 10.11 -8.20
N LEU A 10 -11.12 10.90 -7.16
CA LEU A 10 -10.09 10.69 -6.15
C LEU A 10 -10.67 10.89 -4.74
N ALA A 11 -10.11 10.19 -3.75
CA ALA A 11 -10.42 10.41 -2.35
C ALA A 11 -9.16 10.29 -1.48
N ILE A 12 -9.21 10.91 -0.30
CA ILE A 12 -8.24 10.75 0.78
C ILE A 12 -8.87 9.88 1.85
N GLY A 13 -8.17 8.85 2.30
CA GLY A 13 -8.57 8.01 3.43
C GLY A 13 -7.57 8.09 4.58
N GLY A 14 -8.00 7.65 5.77
CA GLY A 14 -7.13 7.38 6.91
C GLY A 14 -6.93 5.88 7.10
N ASP A 15 -5.75 5.43 7.53
CA ASP A 15 -5.43 4.02 7.75
C ASP A 15 -4.56 3.81 8.99
N GLN A 16 -5.18 3.27 10.05
CA GLN A 16 -4.50 2.85 11.27
C GLN A 16 -4.28 1.33 11.32
N GLY A 17 -5.24 0.58 10.79
CA GLY A 17 -5.23 -0.89 10.78
C GLY A 17 -5.70 -1.51 9.48
N GLY A 18 -5.82 -0.71 8.42
CA GLY A 18 -6.32 -1.14 7.10
C GLY A 18 -7.43 -0.28 6.53
N SER A 19 -7.80 0.84 7.17
CA SER A 19 -8.98 1.63 6.79
C SER A 19 -8.91 2.31 5.41
N ILE A 20 -7.75 2.31 4.74
CA ILE A 20 -7.66 2.61 3.29
C ILE A 20 -7.77 1.31 2.49
N ARG A 21 -6.93 0.33 2.82
CA ARG A 21 -6.74 -0.90 2.01
C ARG A 21 -7.96 -1.83 2.01
N ILE A 22 -8.61 -2.01 3.16
CA ILE A 22 -9.77 -2.89 3.34
C ILE A 22 -10.98 -2.41 2.51
N PRO A 23 -11.47 -1.17 2.66
CA PRO A 23 -12.62 -0.73 1.87
C PRO A 23 -12.28 -0.59 0.38
N ALA A 24 -11.02 -0.30 0.01
CA ALA A 24 -10.58 -0.37 -1.38
C ALA A 24 -10.70 -1.79 -1.97
N ALA A 25 -10.22 -2.80 -1.24
CA ALA A 25 -10.34 -4.20 -1.63
C ALA A 25 -11.80 -4.66 -1.75
N TRP A 26 -12.68 -4.23 -0.83
CA TRP A 26 -14.10 -4.55 -0.87
C TRP A 26 -14.86 -3.86 -2.00
N CYS A 27 -14.43 -2.66 -2.40
CA CYS A 27 -15.10 -1.88 -3.44
C CYS A 27 -14.46 -2.02 -4.84
N GLY A 28 -13.40 -2.82 -4.98
CA GLY A 28 -12.73 -3.05 -6.27
C GLY A 28 -11.99 -1.82 -6.80
N ILE A 29 -11.37 -1.04 -5.92
CA ILE A 29 -10.55 0.12 -6.29
C ILE A 29 -9.14 0.01 -5.70
N VAL A 30 -8.26 0.97 -6.00
CA VAL A 30 -6.92 1.06 -5.43
C VAL A 30 -6.96 1.94 -4.18
N GLY A 31 -6.32 1.48 -3.11
CA GLY A 31 -6.10 2.25 -1.88
C GLY A 31 -4.68 2.02 -1.39
N LEU A 32 -3.91 3.10 -1.26
CA LEU A 32 -2.50 3.04 -0.86
C LEU A 32 -2.33 3.62 0.54
N LYS A 33 -1.79 2.82 1.47
CA LYS A 33 -1.26 3.32 2.73
C LYS A 33 0.22 3.66 2.53
N PRO A 34 0.63 4.94 2.55
CA PRO A 34 2.02 5.31 2.34
C PRO A 34 2.93 4.88 3.49
N THR A 35 4.24 5.14 3.34
CA THR A 35 5.21 5.08 4.43
C THR A 35 4.78 6.02 5.55
N PHE A 36 4.93 5.57 6.81
CA PHE A 36 4.58 6.39 7.97
C PHE A 36 5.32 7.73 7.95
N GLY A 37 4.59 8.82 8.18
CA GLY A 37 5.14 10.18 8.13
C GLY A 37 5.36 10.77 6.73
N LEU A 38 5.15 10.02 5.64
CA LEU A 38 5.32 10.55 4.28
C LEU A 38 4.27 11.61 3.92
N VAL A 39 3.00 11.31 4.23
CA VAL A 39 1.89 12.27 4.13
C VAL A 39 1.64 12.83 5.54
N PRO A 40 1.64 14.16 5.71
CA PRO A 40 1.36 14.76 7.02
C PRO A 40 -0.08 14.45 7.44
N TYR A 41 -0.24 14.12 8.73
CA TYR A 41 -1.53 13.88 9.37
C TYR A 41 -2.16 15.17 9.92
N THR A 42 -1.52 16.32 9.71
CA THR A 42 -1.97 17.65 10.13
C THR A 42 -3.41 17.92 9.67
N GLY A 43 -4.26 18.28 10.64
CA GLY A 43 -5.69 18.58 10.39
C GLY A 43 -6.62 17.37 10.44
N ALA A 44 -6.11 16.13 10.40
CA ALA A 44 -6.93 14.94 10.60
C ALA A 44 -7.08 14.59 12.09
N MET A 45 -8.22 13.97 12.43
CA MET A 45 -8.46 13.50 13.79
C MET A 45 -7.57 12.27 14.07
N SER A 46 -6.70 12.38 15.06
CA SER A 46 -5.81 11.30 15.49
C SER A 46 -6.58 10.25 16.30
N MET A 47 -6.32 8.98 16.01
CA MET A 47 -6.79 7.87 16.86
C MET A 47 -5.63 7.30 17.67
N ASP A 48 -4.52 7.00 17.00
CA ASP A 48 -3.25 6.63 17.62
C ASP A 48 -2.11 7.23 16.77
N PRO A 49 -1.37 8.23 17.30
CA PRO A 49 -0.31 8.89 16.55
C PRO A 49 0.76 7.97 15.97
N SER A 50 0.98 6.79 16.57
CA SER A 50 1.97 5.81 16.10
C SER A 50 1.47 4.96 14.93
N LEU A 51 0.16 4.95 14.66
CA LEU A 51 -0.47 4.16 13.60
C LEU A 51 -1.18 5.03 12.55
N ASP A 52 -1.38 6.32 12.83
CA ASP A 52 -2.09 7.24 11.95
C ASP A 52 -1.39 7.43 10.59
N HIS A 53 -2.08 7.09 9.50
CA HIS A 53 -1.68 7.41 8.13
C HIS A 53 -2.84 8.09 7.39
N LEU A 54 -2.51 9.03 6.49
CA LEU A 54 -3.38 9.43 5.40
C LEU A 54 -2.84 8.89 4.07
N GLY A 55 -3.73 8.67 3.11
CA GLY A 55 -3.30 8.20 1.79
C GLY A 55 -4.39 8.26 0.72
N PRO A 56 -3.99 8.07 -0.55
CA PRO A 56 -4.87 8.21 -1.70
C PRO A 56 -5.71 6.96 -1.95
N MET A 57 -6.89 7.19 -2.53
CA MET A 57 -7.80 6.15 -3.02
C MET A 57 -8.32 6.56 -4.40
N ALA A 58 -8.20 5.68 -5.39
CA ALA A 58 -8.57 5.97 -6.77
C ALA A 58 -8.94 4.68 -7.55
N LYS A 59 -9.48 4.82 -8.77
CA LYS A 59 -9.79 3.67 -9.63
C LYS A 59 -8.54 3.02 -10.24
N THR A 60 -7.44 3.74 -10.35
CA THR A 60 -6.20 3.26 -10.97
C THR A 60 -4.99 3.48 -10.06
N VAL A 61 -3.93 2.70 -10.28
CA VAL A 61 -2.65 2.86 -9.57
C VAL A 61 -2.00 4.20 -9.91
N HIS A 62 -2.08 4.62 -11.17
CA HIS A 62 -1.54 5.89 -11.64
C HIS A 62 -2.19 7.09 -10.94
N ASP A 63 -3.52 7.07 -10.80
CA ASP A 63 -4.25 8.15 -10.11
C ASP A 63 -3.91 8.22 -8.62
N CYS A 64 -3.69 7.06 -7.96
CA CYS A 64 -3.16 7.04 -6.60
C CYS A 64 -1.75 7.64 -6.52
N ALA A 65 -0.88 7.36 -7.51
CA ALA A 65 0.46 7.93 -7.56
C ALA A 65 0.44 9.45 -7.77
N LEU A 66 -0.41 9.94 -8.68
CA LEU A 66 -0.64 11.38 -8.89
C LEU A 66 -1.10 12.07 -7.62
N LEU A 67 -2.09 11.51 -6.92
CA LEU A 67 -2.56 12.12 -5.68
C LEU A 67 -1.51 12.02 -4.57
N LEU A 68 -0.75 10.92 -4.47
CA LEU A 68 0.32 10.80 -3.50
C LEU A 68 1.40 11.87 -3.70
N GLU A 69 1.77 12.17 -4.95
CA GLU A 69 2.76 13.19 -5.29
C GLU A 69 2.35 14.59 -4.79
N VAL A 70 1.05 14.87 -4.77
CA VAL A 70 0.51 16.13 -4.22
C VAL A 70 0.45 16.11 -2.69
N LEU A 71 0.15 14.96 -2.08
CA LEU A 71 -0.05 14.83 -0.63
C LEU A 71 1.26 14.65 0.15
N ALA A 72 2.26 14.01 -0.45
CA ALA A 72 3.51 13.67 0.21
C ALA A 72 4.38 14.91 0.39
N GLY A 73 5.06 14.99 1.54
CA GLY A 73 6.03 16.06 1.78
C GLY A 73 6.02 16.56 3.22
N TYR A 74 7.11 17.20 3.59
CA TYR A 74 7.27 17.80 4.92
C TYR A 74 6.40 19.05 5.05
N ASP A 75 5.62 19.13 6.13
CA ASP A 75 4.68 20.23 6.37
C ASP A 75 5.26 21.38 7.21
N ASN A 76 6.59 21.50 7.25
CA ASN A 76 7.34 22.44 8.09
C ASN A 76 7.23 22.17 9.60
N GLY A 77 7.01 20.91 9.98
CA GLY A 77 7.10 20.46 11.37
C GLY A 77 5.81 20.63 12.17
N LEU A 78 4.68 20.77 11.48
CA LEU A 78 3.36 20.80 12.13
C LEU A 78 2.97 19.39 12.58
N ASP A 79 3.33 18.36 11.81
CA ASP A 79 3.12 16.98 12.19
C ASP A 79 4.40 16.34 12.79
N PRO A 80 4.40 16.02 14.11
CA PRO A 80 5.54 15.38 14.77
C PRO A 80 5.79 13.93 14.30
N ARG A 81 4.90 13.34 13.49
CA ARG A 81 5.09 12.00 12.91
C ARG A 81 6.10 12.00 11.77
N GLN A 82 6.35 13.14 11.14
CA GLN A 82 7.22 13.23 9.99
C GLN A 82 8.69 13.20 10.39
N PRO A 83 9.55 12.47 9.65
CA PRO A 83 10.99 12.58 9.84
C PRO A 83 11.49 13.96 9.39
N SER A 84 12.67 14.34 9.89
CA SER A 84 13.31 15.63 9.58
C SER A 84 13.74 15.78 8.11
N ILE A 85 13.83 14.67 7.38
CA ILE A 85 14.13 14.63 5.95
C ILE A 85 13.14 13.70 5.28
N LEU A 86 12.35 14.25 4.35
CA LEU A 86 11.46 13.48 3.49
C LEU A 86 11.92 13.63 2.03
N PRO A 87 12.14 12.52 1.30
CA PRO A 87 12.47 12.62 -0.10
C PRO A 87 11.23 13.01 -0.90
N CYS A 88 11.40 13.98 -1.81
CA CYS A 88 10.38 14.33 -2.80
C CYS A 88 10.55 13.43 -4.03
N HIS A 89 9.48 12.75 -4.43
CA HIS A 89 9.49 11.82 -5.56
C HIS A 89 8.32 12.13 -6.50
N GLU A 90 8.60 12.09 -7.81
CA GLU A 90 7.58 12.23 -8.86
C GLU A 90 6.95 10.85 -9.16
N TYR A 91 6.16 10.32 -8.22
CA TYR A 91 5.61 8.96 -8.28
C TYR A 91 4.81 8.69 -9.55
N SER A 92 4.14 9.70 -10.11
CA SER A 92 3.33 9.55 -11.31
C SER A 92 4.13 9.35 -12.59
N LYS A 93 5.41 9.75 -12.58
CA LYS A 93 6.34 9.63 -13.70
C LYS A 93 7.17 8.36 -13.66
N GLU A 94 7.15 7.66 -12.53
CA GLU A 94 7.69 6.31 -12.48
C GLU A 94 6.83 5.43 -13.39
N GLY A 95 7.44 4.96 -14.48
CA GLY A 95 6.79 4.05 -15.42
C GLY A 95 6.37 2.76 -14.73
N PRO A 96 5.59 1.89 -15.40
CA PRO A 96 5.32 0.56 -14.88
C PRO A 96 6.65 -0.09 -14.50
N ILE A 97 6.78 -0.49 -13.23
CA ILE A 97 7.97 -1.17 -12.72
C ILE A 97 8.27 -2.33 -13.68
N SER A 98 9.44 -2.28 -14.32
CA SER A 98 9.95 -3.43 -15.05
C SER A 98 10.10 -4.55 -14.04
N ILE A 99 9.25 -5.57 -14.18
CA ILE A 99 9.33 -6.76 -13.34
C ILE A 99 10.73 -7.37 -13.54
N GLY A 100 11.52 -7.47 -12.46
CA GLY A 100 12.94 -7.85 -12.49
C GLY A 100 13.97 -6.69 -12.56
N ALA A 101 13.55 -5.43 -12.35
CA ALA A 101 14.50 -4.33 -12.15
C ALA A 101 14.87 -4.14 -10.66
N PRO A 102 16.14 -3.81 -10.35
CA PRO A 102 16.65 -3.65 -8.98
C PRO A 102 16.09 -2.44 -8.22
N SER A 103 15.06 -1.78 -8.75
CA SER A 103 14.36 -0.64 -8.13
C SER A 103 12.96 -1.01 -7.66
N CYS A 104 12.66 -2.30 -7.44
CA CYS A 104 11.43 -2.81 -6.85
C CYS A 104 11.35 -2.38 -5.36
N SER A 105 11.14 -1.09 -5.13
CA SER A 105 11.23 -0.42 -3.82
C SER A 105 9.80 -0.13 -3.34
N LEU A 106 9.35 -0.62 -2.18
CA LEU A 106 9.76 -0.04 -0.90
C LEU A 106 9.61 -0.99 0.32
N LEU A 107 9.43 -2.30 0.12
CA LEU A 107 9.41 -3.29 1.22
C LEU A 107 10.33 -4.50 0.98
N CYS A 108 10.68 -4.72 -0.29
CA CYS A 108 11.51 -5.82 -0.77
C CYS A 108 13.01 -5.61 -0.44
N HIS A 109 13.48 -4.37 -0.59
CA HIS A 109 14.92 -4.08 -0.68
C HIS A 109 15.65 -4.17 0.66
N THR A 110 14.95 -3.98 1.79
CA THR A 110 15.57 -4.07 3.11
C THR A 110 15.86 -5.51 3.53
N MET A 111 15.28 -6.50 2.84
CA MET A 111 15.48 -7.93 3.12
C MET A 111 16.04 -8.73 1.91
N GLY A 112 16.33 -8.08 0.77
CA GLY A 112 16.91 -8.73 -0.41
C GLY A 112 15.96 -9.60 -1.21
N PHE A 113 14.64 -9.36 -1.12
CA PHE A 113 13.62 -10.21 -1.74
C PHE A 113 12.83 -9.43 -2.78
N GLU A 114 13.10 -9.62 -4.08
CA GLU A 114 12.50 -8.78 -5.14
C GLU A 114 11.05 -9.07 -5.47
N ASP A 115 10.56 -10.28 -5.17
CA ASP A 115 9.14 -10.64 -5.29
C ASP A 115 8.84 -11.82 -4.36
N CYS A 116 8.05 -11.61 -3.30
CA CYS A 116 7.82 -12.64 -2.29
C CYS A 116 6.36 -12.82 -1.88
N LEU A 117 6.01 -14.08 -1.66
CA LEU A 117 4.73 -14.50 -1.13
C LEU A 117 4.85 -14.83 0.35
N VAL A 118 4.22 -14.04 1.22
CA VAL A 118 4.21 -14.31 2.66
C VAL A 118 3.22 -15.42 2.98
N SER A 119 3.74 -16.58 3.40
CA SER A 119 2.95 -17.81 3.60
C SER A 119 1.85 -17.66 4.69
N GLU A 120 2.15 -16.93 5.77
CA GLU A 120 1.24 -16.68 6.88
C GLU A 120 0.00 -15.89 6.46
N GLY A 121 0.08 -15.11 5.38
CA GLY A 121 -1.06 -14.33 4.86
C GLY A 121 -2.22 -15.18 4.33
N PHE A 122 -2.00 -16.47 4.05
CA PHE A 122 -2.99 -17.40 3.47
C PHE A 122 -3.46 -18.49 4.45
N SER A 123 -2.94 -18.49 5.67
CA SER A 123 -3.12 -19.58 6.63
C SER A 123 -4.13 -19.26 7.75
N TRP A 124 -4.92 -18.19 7.57
CA TRP A 124 -5.88 -17.73 8.58
C TRP A 124 -7.10 -18.66 8.65
N PRO A 125 -7.50 -19.16 9.85
CA PRO A 125 -8.61 -20.10 10.01
C PRO A 125 -9.95 -19.59 9.46
N ASN A 126 -10.17 -18.27 9.51
CA ASN A 126 -11.42 -17.62 9.09
C ASN A 126 -11.34 -17.03 7.68
N SER A 127 -10.32 -17.40 6.88
CA SER A 127 -10.20 -16.92 5.50
C SER A 127 -11.09 -17.73 4.56
N ASP A 128 -11.73 -17.05 3.60
CA ASP A 128 -12.43 -17.72 2.50
C ASP A 128 -11.40 -18.27 1.50
N THR A 129 -11.40 -19.59 1.31
CA THR A 129 -10.45 -20.26 0.42
C THR A 129 -10.54 -19.79 -1.03
N ARG A 130 -11.70 -19.26 -1.47
CA ARG A 130 -11.87 -18.67 -2.81
C ARG A 130 -11.07 -17.39 -2.97
N VAL A 131 -10.98 -16.55 -1.94
CA VAL A 131 -10.16 -15.34 -1.95
C VAL A 131 -8.69 -15.71 -2.07
N ASN A 132 -8.23 -16.66 -1.25
CA ASN A 132 -6.87 -17.18 -1.29
C ASN A 132 -6.51 -17.73 -2.68
N TYR A 133 -7.44 -18.47 -3.30
CA TYR A 133 -7.27 -18.99 -4.65
C TYR A 133 -7.13 -17.89 -5.71
N VAL A 134 -7.99 -16.87 -5.69
CA VAL A 134 -7.96 -15.77 -6.67
C VAL A 134 -6.67 -14.95 -6.54
N VAL A 135 -6.24 -14.65 -5.32
CA VAL A 135 -4.99 -13.92 -5.08
C VAL A 135 -3.78 -14.74 -5.54
N ARG A 136 -3.72 -16.04 -5.21
CA ARG A 136 -2.66 -16.94 -5.71
C ARG A 136 -2.67 -17.08 -7.23
N LYS A 137 -3.84 -17.01 -7.87
CA LYS A 137 -3.95 -17.00 -9.33
C LYS A 137 -3.40 -15.69 -9.93
N ALA A 138 -3.67 -14.55 -9.31
CA ALA A 138 -3.14 -13.26 -9.73
C ALA A 138 -1.60 -13.21 -9.62
N ILE A 139 -1.03 -13.79 -8.56
CA ILE A 139 0.44 -13.92 -8.39
C ILE A 139 1.06 -14.70 -9.55
N LYS A 140 0.43 -15.80 -10.00
CA LYS A 140 0.91 -16.55 -11.18
C LYS A 140 0.90 -15.72 -12.46
N THR A 141 0.02 -14.73 -12.57
CA THR A 141 0.00 -13.80 -13.70
C THR A 141 1.21 -12.86 -13.66
N LEU A 142 1.65 -12.43 -12.47
CA LEU A 142 2.90 -11.68 -12.32
C LEU A 142 4.11 -12.49 -12.79
N GLY A 143 4.15 -13.80 -12.48
CA GLY A 143 5.20 -14.68 -12.97
C GLY A 143 5.29 -14.78 -14.50
N ARG A 144 4.14 -14.71 -15.20
CA ARG A 144 4.13 -14.63 -16.67
C ARG A 144 4.66 -13.30 -17.22
N ALA A 145 4.64 -12.26 -16.40
CA ALA A 145 5.16 -10.95 -16.75
C ALA A 145 6.64 -10.77 -16.33
N GLY A 146 7.29 -11.82 -15.84
CA GLY A 146 8.73 -11.85 -15.52
C GLY A 146 9.07 -11.95 -14.03
N ALA A 147 8.07 -12.04 -13.14
CA ALA A 147 8.30 -12.01 -11.69
C ALA A 147 8.76 -13.38 -11.18
N GLU A 148 9.86 -13.44 -10.45
CA GLU A 148 10.29 -14.65 -9.74
C GLU A 148 9.76 -14.60 -8.32
N VAL A 149 8.60 -15.22 -8.08
CA VAL A 149 7.94 -15.17 -6.78
C VAL A 149 8.38 -16.33 -5.90
N GLU A 150 9.12 -16.02 -4.85
CA GLU A 150 9.51 -16.99 -3.82
C GLU A 150 8.55 -16.95 -2.62
N GLU A 151 8.29 -18.10 -2.00
CA GLU A 151 7.49 -18.13 -0.76
C GLU A 151 8.40 -17.92 0.45
N VAL A 152 8.08 -16.89 1.25
CA VAL A 152 8.83 -16.51 2.45
C VAL A 152 7.93 -16.67 3.67
N SER A 153 8.50 -17.21 4.74
CA SER A 153 7.82 -17.31 6.04
C SER A 153 8.24 -16.14 6.93
N ILE A 154 7.24 -15.49 7.53
CA ILE A 154 7.42 -14.48 8.58
C ILE A 154 6.62 -14.95 9.81
N PRO A 155 7.21 -15.78 10.68
CA PRO A 155 6.47 -16.48 11.74
C PRO A 155 5.78 -15.54 12.74
N MET A 156 6.30 -14.32 12.94
CA MET A 156 5.73 -13.35 13.88
C MET A 156 4.29 -12.93 13.51
N LEU A 157 3.91 -13.03 12.24
CA LEU A 157 2.54 -12.71 11.78
C LEU A 157 1.49 -13.69 12.29
N LYS A 158 1.88 -14.88 12.77
CA LYS A 158 0.95 -15.81 13.42
C LYS A 158 0.38 -15.24 14.73
N TYR A 159 1.05 -14.24 15.30
CA TYR A 159 0.68 -13.61 16.56
C TYR A 159 0.12 -12.19 16.40
N SER A 160 0.12 -11.62 15.19
CA SER A 160 -0.53 -10.33 14.94
C SER A 160 -2.04 -10.52 14.94
N LYS A 161 -2.70 -10.23 16.05
CA LYS A 161 -4.17 -10.24 16.16
C LYS A 161 -4.80 -9.03 15.49
#